data_AF-A0A967GHQ6-F1
#
_entry.id   AF-A0A967GHQ6-F1
#
_cell.length_a   1.000
_cell.length_b   1.000
_cell.length_c   1.000
_cell.angle_alpha   90.00
_cell.angle_beta   90.00
_cell.angle_gamma   90.00
#
_symmetry.space_group_name_H-M   'P 1'
#
loop_
_entity.id
_entity.type
_entity.pdbx_description
1 polymer ?
#
loop_
_entity_poly.entity_id
_entity_poly.type
_entity_poly.pdbx_seq_one_letter_code
_entity_poly.pdbx_strand_id
1 'polypeptide(L)'
;DERWEQLLRRYGRWGPYFNFELDYNVVSGYGLSRMDDYAEAVRVFEAGIAKARRPEQLADLYQGLANAHYYQGYRLQPNGLADYDLYFVRKSTEAYEASVRYQPRPISYGNLGWMYFLLGDYD
;
A
#
# COMPACT_ATOMS: atom_id res chain seq x y z
N ASP A 1 8.96 -3.21 24.75
CA ASP A 1 7.95 -4.16 24.25
C ASP A 1 8.45 -4.72 22.92
N GLU A 2 9.34 -5.71 22.99
CA GLU A 2 10.10 -6.26 21.83
C GLU A 2 9.40 -7.47 21.18
N ARG A 3 8.17 -7.78 21.63
CA ARG A 3 7.45 -9.00 21.25
C ARG A 3 7.05 -8.99 19.78
N TRP A 4 6.71 -7.82 19.24
CA TRP A 4 6.32 -7.67 17.84
C TRP A 4 7.47 -7.92 16.86
N GLU A 5 8.68 -7.47 17.20
CA GLU A 5 9.86 -7.70 16.36
C GLU A 5 10.21 -9.19 16.29
N GLN A 6 10.14 -9.92 17.41
CA GLN A 6 10.34 -11.37 17.42
C GLN A 6 9.27 -12.13 16.62
N LEU A 7 8.01 -11.71 16.69
CA LEU A 7 6.92 -12.36 15.94
C LEU A 7 7.07 -12.13 14.43
N LEU A 8 7.47 -10.92 14.02
CA LEU A 8 7.79 -10.61 12.62
C LEU A 8 8.98 -11.42 12.12
N ARG A 9 10.03 -11.58 12.95
CA ARG A 9 11.17 -12.46 12.64
C ARG A 9 10.77 -13.92 12.47
N ARG A 10 9.89 -14.43 13.33
CA ARG A 10 9.53 -15.85 13.40
C ARG A 10 8.50 -16.29 12.35
N TYR A 11 7.57 -15.41 11.96
CA TYR A 11 6.41 -15.79 11.14
C TYR A 11 6.23 -14.99 9.85
N GLY A 12 7.00 -13.91 9.63
CA GLY A 12 7.02 -13.23 8.33
C GLY A 12 7.60 -14.16 7.27
N ARG A 13 6.94 -14.33 6.11
CA ARG A 13 7.55 -15.02 4.97
C ARG A 13 8.67 -14.12 4.41
N TRP A 14 9.90 -14.41 4.81
CA TRP A 14 11.12 -13.77 4.30
C TRP A 14 11.35 -14.21 2.85
N GLY A 15 10.84 -13.45 1.88
CA GLY A 15 11.30 -13.53 0.49
C GLY A 15 12.74 -13.01 0.37
N PRO A 16 13.47 -13.34 -0.72
CA PRO A 16 14.92 -13.12 -0.87
C PRO A 16 15.39 -11.64 -0.96
N TYR A 17 14.59 -10.66 -0.51
CA TYR A 17 14.85 -9.23 -0.71
C TYR A 17 14.72 -8.36 0.56
N PHE A 18 14.79 -8.94 1.77
CA PHE A 18 14.63 -8.15 3.00
C PHE A 18 15.96 -7.50 3.44
N ASN A 19 16.12 -6.19 3.19
CA ASN A 19 17.25 -5.37 3.66
C ASN A 19 16.97 -4.73 5.04
N PHE A 20 17.58 -5.31 6.07
CA PHE A 20 18.08 -4.83 7.38
C PHE A 20 17.51 -3.66 8.22
N GLU A 21 16.51 -2.86 7.82
CA GLU A 21 15.91 -1.88 8.74
C GLU A 21 14.38 -1.84 8.63
N LEU A 22 13.71 -2.09 9.76
CA LEU A 22 12.26 -2.05 9.87
C LEU A 22 11.76 -0.62 9.64
N ASP A 23 10.95 -0.39 8.61
CA ASP A 23 10.23 0.88 8.45
C ASP A 23 8.95 0.85 9.29
N TYR A 24 8.96 1.56 10.42
CA TYR A 24 7.82 1.66 11.32
C TYR A 24 6.58 2.29 10.67
N ASN A 25 6.72 3.16 9.67
CA ASN A 25 5.56 3.73 8.97
C ASN A 25 4.93 2.67 8.07
N VAL A 26 5.74 1.83 7.41
CA VAL A 26 5.23 0.71 6.62
C VAL A 26 4.44 -0.25 7.51
N VAL A 27 5.03 -0.67 8.64
CA VAL A 27 4.38 -1.61 9.57
C VAL A 27 3.10 -1.01 10.15
N SER A 28 3.16 0.23 10.64
CA SER A 28 2.02 0.88 11.30
C SER A 28 0.90 1.17 10.30
N GLY A 29 1.23 1.66 9.09
CA GLY A 29 0.25 1.91 8.03
C GLY A 29 -0.51 0.64 7.63
N TYR A 30 0.20 -0.47 7.39
CA TYR A 30 -0.46 -1.74 7.11
C TYR A 30 -1.21 -2.33 8.33
N GLY A 31 -0.81 -2.00 9.55
CA GLY A 31 -1.54 -2.35 10.76
C GLY A 31 -2.88 -1.62 10.82
N LEU A 32 -2.87 -0.31 10.60
CA LEU A 32 -4.06 0.56 10.55
C LEU A 32 -5.02 0.13 9.44
N SER A 33 -4.52 -0.15 8.23
CA SER A 33 -5.35 -0.67 7.13
C SER A 33 -6.08 -1.97 7.49
N ARG A 34 -5.46 -2.87 8.27
CA ARG A 34 -6.10 -4.12 8.71
C ARG A 34 -7.19 -3.92 9.76
N MET A 35 -7.21 -2.75 10.40
CA MET A 35 -8.25 -2.34 11.34
C MET A 35 -9.29 -1.43 10.68
N ASP A 36 -9.27 -1.34 9.34
CA ASP A 36 -10.12 -0.45 8.55
C ASP A 36 -9.93 1.06 8.83
N ASP A 37 -8.84 1.45 9.50
CA ASP A 37 -8.48 2.86 9.72
C ASP A 37 -7.63 3.40 8.57
N TYR A 38 -8.25 3.48 7.39
CA TYR A 38 -7.56 3.87 6.17
C TYR A 38 -7.12 5.34 6.19
N ALA A 39 -7.84 6.21 6.89
CA ALA A 39 -7.50 7.63 6.99
C ALA A 39 -6.19 7.84 7.77
N GLU A 40 -6.02 7.17 8.90
CA GLU A 40 -4.77 7.24 9.65
C GLU A 40 -3.64 6.47 8.94
N ALA A 41 -3.95 5.34 8.29
CA ALA A 41 -2.99 4.62 7.46
C ALA A 41 -2.37 5.52 6.38
N VAL A 42 -3.20 6.28 5.65
CA VAL A 42 -2.75 7.28 4.65
C VAL A 42 -1.80 8.29 5.29
N ARG A 43 -2.17 8.89 6.42
CA ARG A 43 -1.32 9.88 7.12
C ARG A 43 0.04 9.31 7.51
N VAL A 44 0.07 8.07 8.01
CA VAL A 44 1.30 7.38 8.38
C VAL A 44 2.19 7.11 7.16
N PHE A 45 1.62 6.65 6.05
CA PHE A 45 2.39 6.43 4.82
C PHE A 45 2.94 7.74 4.25
N GLU A 46 2.14 8.82 4.19
CA GLU A 46 2.59 10.15 3.77
C GLU A 46 3.74 10.68 4.65
N ALA A 47 3.64 10.52 5.97
CA ALA A 47 4.69 10.90 6.90
C ALA A 47 5.98 10.08 6.70
N GLY A 48 5.85 8.79 6.35
CA GLY A 48 6.97 7.95 5.97
C GLY A 48 7.63 8.42 4.68
N ILE A 49 6.84 8.73 3.65
CA ILE A 49 7.32 9.18 2.33
C ILE A 49 8.14 10.46 2.47
N ALA A 50 7.68 11.43 3.28
CA ALA A 50 8.39 12.68 3.50
C ALA A 50 9.81 12.49 4.10
N LYS A 51 10.02 11.41 4.86
CA LYS A 51 11.27 11.12 5.57
C LYS A 51 12.17 10.13 4.84
N ALA A 52 11.60 9.26 4.02
CA ALA A 52 12.34 8.23 3.31
C ALA A 52 13.36 8.83 2.33
N ARG A 53 14.47 8.12 2.16
CA ARG A 53 15.58 8.50 1.27
C ARG A 53 16.00 7.36 0.34
N ARG A 54 15.62 6.12 0.67
CA ARG A 54 15.95 4.92 -0.12
C ARG A 54 14.82 4.61 -1.10
N PRO A 55 15.11 4.34 -2.38
CA PRO A 55 14.09 3.98 -3.36
C PRO A 55 13.23 2.79 -2.94
N GLU A 56 13.81 1.76 -2.33
CA GLU A 56 13.08 0.56 -1.91
C GLU A 56 12.06 0.87 -0.82
N GLN A 57 12.44 1.74 0.12
CA GLN A 57 11.57 2.21 1.20
C GLN A 57 10.43 3.07 0.64
N LEU A 58 10.73 3.97 -0.30
CA LEU A 58 9.70 4.76 -0.99
C LEU A 58 8.74 3.84 -1.75
N ALA A 59 9.24 2.82 -2.44
CA ALA A 59 8.40 1.87 -3.15
C ALA A 59 7.42 1.14 -2.22
N ASP A 60 7.88 0.69 -1.04
CA ASP A 60 7.04 0.04 -0.03
C ASP A 60 5.98 0.99 0.55
N LEU A 61 6.36 2.23 0.88
CA LEU A 61 5.46 3.24 1.42
C LEU A 61 4.39 3.65 0.41
N TYR A 62 4.77 3.88 -0.84
CA TYR A 62 3.82 4.20 -1.92
C TYR A 62 2.89 3.02 -2.22
N GLN A 63 3.39 1.78 -2.15
CA GLN A 63 2.53 0.58 -2.28
C GLN A 63 1.50 0.51 -1.14
N GLY A 64 1.92 0.83 0.09
CA GLY A 64 1.02 0.92 1.24
C GLY A 64 -0.02 2.03 1.09
N LEU A 65 0.41 3.22 0.68
CA LEU A 65 -0.47 4.38 0.42
C LEU A 65 -1.52 4.05 -0.64
N ALA A 66 -1.12 3.39 -1.73
CA ALA A 66 -2.02 2.98 -2.79
C ALA A 66 -3.11 2.03 -2.29
N ASN A 67 -2.72 1.00 -1.52
CA ASN A 67 -3.67 0.09 -0.88
C ASN A 67 -4.62 0.80 0.06
N ALA A 68 -4.12 1.73 0.88
CA ALA A 68 -4.96 2.47 1.82
C ALA A 68 -6.02 3.30 1.08
N HIS A 69 -5.64 4.01 0.01
CA HIS A 69 -6.61 4.73 -0.83
C HIS A 69 -7.61 3.80 -1.49
N TYR A 70 -7.15 2.71 -2.11
CA TYR A 70 -8.04 1.73 -2.74
C TYR A 70 -9.14 1.25 -1.79
N TYR A 71 -8.78 0.83 -0.58
CA TYR A 71 -9.74 0.33 0.40
C TYR A 71 -10.56 1.45 1.07
N GLN A 72 -10.04 2.67 1.14
CA GLN A 72 -10.81 3.83 1.59
C GLN A 72 -12.01 4.13 0.67
N GLY A 73 -11.85 3.88 -0.64
CA GLY A 73 -12.91 4.01 -1.64
C GLY A 73 -13.75 2.75 -1.86
N TYR A 74 -13.38 1.61 -1.27
CA TYR A 74 -14.04 0.34 -1.49
C TYR A 74 -15.29 0.19 -0.62
N ARG A 75 -16.37 -0.32 -1.22
CA ARG A 75 -17.54 -0.82 -0.50
C ARG A 75 -18.00 -2.15 -1.09
N LEU A 76 -18.40 -3.08 -0.22
CA LEU A 76 -19.09 -4.29 -0.64
C LEU A 76 -20.59 -4.04 -0.68
N GLN A 77 -21.19 -4.19 -1.86
CA GLN A 77 -22.63 -4.09 -2.03
C GLN A 77 -23.35 -5.35 -1.50
N PRO A 78 -24.65 -5.26 -1.14
CA PRO A 78 -25.42 -6.42 -0.66
C PRO A 78 -25.47 -7.61 -1.63
N ASN A 79 -25.29 -7.37 -2.93
CA ASN A 79 -25.26 -8.39 -3.97
C ASN A 79 -23.88 -9.05 -4.13
N GLY A 80 -22.89 -8.69 -3.31
CA GLY A 80 -21.53 -9.22 -3.36
C GLY A 80 -20.61 -8.54 -4.36
N LEU A 81 -21.08 -7.53 -5.10
CA LEU A 81 -20.24 -6.76 -6.01
C LEU A 81 -19.48 -5.66 -5.26
N ALA A 82 -18.27 -5.39 -5.74
CA ALA A 82 -17.49 -4.26 -5.28
C ALA A 82 -18.02 -2.96 -5.89
N ASP A 83 -18.11 -1.92 -5.06
CA ASP A 83 -18.29 -0.53 -5.47
C ASP A 83 -17.03 0.26 -5.09
N TYR A 84 -16.63 1.19 -5.96
CA TYR A 84 -15.41 1.97 -5.79
C TYR A 84 -15.68 3.45 -6.03
N ASP A 85 -15.26 4.29 -5.09
CA ASP A 85 -15.17 5.72 -5.30
C ASP A 85 -13.96 6.04 -6.19
N LEU A 86 -14.23 6.52 -7.42
CA LEU A 86 -13.22 6.81 -8.43
C LEU A 86 -12.20 7.87 -7.99
N TYR A 87 -12.53 8.77 -7.06
CA TYR A 87 -11.55 9.70 -6.51
C TYR A 87 -10.42 8.96 -5.80
N PHE A 88 -10.76 7.96 -4.99
CA PHE A 88 -9.78 7.15 -4.28
C PHE A 88 -9.06 6.17 -5.20
N VAL A 89 -9.74 5.66 -6.24
CA VAL A 89 -9.07 4.87 -7.28
C VAL A 89 -7.97 5.68 -7.96
N ARG A 90 -8.22 6.94 -8.34
CA ARG A 90 -7.18 7.81 -8.95
C ARG A 90 -5.97 8.00 -8.03
N LYS A 91 -6.21 8.28 -6.74
CA LYS A 91 -5.12 8.40 -5.75
C LYS A 91 -4.35 7.09 -5.58
N SER A 92 -5.04 5.97 -5.60
CA SER A 92 -4.41 4.65 -5.58
C SER A 92 -3.52 4.44 -6.82
N THR A 93 -4.01 4.79 -8.02
CA THR A 93 -3.25 4.73 -9.26
C THR A 93 -1.96 5.56 -9.18
N GLU A 94 -2.06 6.84 -8.81
CA GLU A 94 -0.91 7.74 -8.69
C GLU A 94 0.15 7.20 -7.71
N ALA A 95 -0.29 6.66 -6.58
CA ALA A 95 0.61 6.06 -5.60
C ALA A 95 1.25 4.76 -6.12
N TYR A 96 0.51 3.91 -6.85
CA TYR A 96 1.08 2.73 -7.47
C TYR A 96 2.08 3.05 -8.59
N GLU A 97 1.81 4.07 -9.40
CA GLU A 97 2.75 4.55 -10.43
C GLU A 97 4.06 5.02 -9.79
N ALA A 98 3.96 5.76 -8.68
CA ALA A 98 5.13 6.15 -7.90
C ALA A 98 5.88 4.94 -7.35
N SER A 99 5.17 3.97 -6.75
CA SER A 99 5.77 2.73 -6.23
C SER A 99 6.56 1.98 -7.31
N VAL A 100 5.95 1.78 -8.48
CA VAL A 100 6.58 1.12 -9.64
C VAL A 100 7.78 1.90 -10.16
N ARG A 101 7.71 3.24 -10.18
CA ARG A 101 8.84 4.10 -10.59
C ARG A 101 10.05 3.91 -9.70
N TYR A 102 9.85 3.74 -8.39
CA TYR A 102 10.95 3.50 -7.45
C TYR A 102 11.46 2.06 -7.48
N GLN A 103 10.55 1.09 -7.54
CA GLN A 103 10.91 -0.32 -7.64
C GLN A 103 9.83 -1.12 -8.37
N PRO A 104 10.07 -1.53 -9.62
CA PRO A 104 9.15 -2.36 -10.37
C PRO A 104 8.91 -3.71 -9.69
N ARG A 105 7.64 -4.04 -9.43
CA ARG A 105 7.24 -5.32 -8.83
C ARG A 105 6.06 -5.89 -9.60
N PRO A 106 6.04 -7.20 -9.93
CA PRO A 106 4.95 -7.81 -10.67
C PRO A 106 3.56 -7.56 -10.05
N ILE A 107 3.47 -7.60 -8.72
CA ILE A 107 2.22 -7.35 -8.00
C ILE A 107 1.72 -5.91 -8.16
N SER A 108 2.64 -4.93 -8.17
CA SER A 108 2.28 -3.52 -8.35
C SER A 108 1.75 -3.25 -9.77
N TYR A 109 2.31 -3.90 -10.80
CA TYR A 109 1.77 -3.81 -12.16
C TYR A 109 0.39 -4.46 -12.29
N GLY A 110 0.17 -5.61 -11.64
CA GLY A 110 -1.16 -6.23 -11.60
C GLY A 110 -2.20 -5.30 -10.97
N ASN A 111 -1.84 -4.65 -9.86
CA ASN A 111 -2.72 -3.69 -9.19
C ASN A 111 -2.94 -2.41 -10.02
N LEU A 112 -1.91 -1.89 -10.72
CA LEU A 112 -2.08 -0.79 -11.67
C LEU A 112 -3.05 -1.13 -12.78
N GLY A 113 -2.91 -2.30 -13.40
CA GLY A 113 -3.84 -2.76 -14.44
C GLY A 113 -5.28 -2.81 -13.92
N TRP A 114 -5.48 -3.26 -12.68
CA TRP A 114 -6.79 -3.23 -12.04
C TRP A 114 -7.29 -1.79 -11.81
N MET A 115 -6.45 -0.86 -11.38
CA MET A 115 -6.86 0.54 -11.20
C MET A 115 -7.25 1.20 -12.53
N TYR A 116 -6.43 1.02 -13.57
CA TYR A 116 -6.71 1.54 -14.91
C TYR A 116 -8.01 0.98 -15.47
N PHE A 117 -8.26 -0.33 -15.30
CA PHE A 117 -9.54 -0.95 -15.64
C PHE A 117 -10.72 -0.28 -14.90
N LEU A 118 -10.61 -0.05 -13.59
CA LEU A 118 -11.64 0.62 -12.80
C LEU A 118 -11.88 2.07 -13.24
N LEU A 119 -10.84 2.78 -13.69
CA LEU A 119 -10.94 4.14 -14.21
C LEU A 119 -11.47 4.19 -15.65
N GLY A 120 -11.49 3.06 -16.36
CA GLY A 120 -11.74 3.00 -17.79
C GLY A 120 -10.65 3.66 -18.62
N ASP A 121 -9.43 3.72 -18.09
CA ASP A 121 -8.26 4.34 -18.70
C ASP A 121 -7.37 3.23 -19.29
N TYR A 122 -7.15 3.23 -20.59
CA TYR A 122 -6.51 2.10 -21.31
C TYR A 122 -5.41 2.54 -22.29
N ASP A 123 -5.08 3.84 -22.29
CA ASP A 123 -4.08 4.44 -23.20
C ASP A 123 -2.64 4.17 -22.74
#